data_AF-A0A7Y8ISM7-F1
#
_entry.id   AF-A0A7Y8ISM7-F1
#
_cell.length_a   1.000
_cell.length_b   1.000
_cell.length_c   1.000
_cell.angle_alpha   90.00
_cell.angle_beta   90.00
_cell.angle_gamma   90.00
#
_symmetry.space_group_name_H-M   'P 1'
#
loop_
_entity.id
_entity.type
_entity.pdbx_description
1 polymer ?
#
loop_
_entity_poly.entity_id
_entity_poly.type
_entity_poly.pdbx_seq_one_letter_code
_entity_poly.pdbx_strand_id
1 'polypeptide(L)'
;MKKTLVIQLIVLNLILFGLLGNPYGQEIKKENCFFLSSLHYTAKGMEYWYDKANDGLEILAGVPYSNLTCKNCHVPGCDRCHKVEKDKRLNYSTGAAKNQTMCLECHAREQAIIGIDHAAKQPDVHLAKGMKCTDCHSSREMHGDGVEYISLKQPGAMDTKCEKCHPSVKPTDSHTVHGDKVDCKACHIRHVVSCTNCHFDTLLKEGKRTAIPVSGWVFLMNYGGKVTSANMQNFVVNTDKTFLMFAPHMSHSVMKEGRKCDGCHGTKIMKDIQSGKITLTWFEKGKVMNLKGVIPVVKGVDYQCIYQDRKEGKWVPIQNPAKPLYHYAAFGEPLSQEQLNKLVERMGK
;
A
#
# COMPACT_ATOMS: atom_id res chain seq x y z
N MET A 1 -28.12 65.83 16.01
CA MET A 1 -26.71 65.57 15.65
C MET A 1 -25.98 64.64 16.62
N LYS A 2 -25.93 64.91 17.94
CA LYS A 2 -25.20 64.04 18.91
C LYS A 2 -25.68 62.58 18.95
N LYS A 3 -26.98 62.29 18.92
CA LYS A 3 -27.52 60.91 18.96
C LYS A 3 -27.18 60.11 17.69
N THR A 4 -27.25 60.74 16.53
CA THR A 4 -26.94 60.12 15.23
C THR A 4 -25.46 59.76 15.12
N LEU A 5 -24.58 60.62 15.63
CA LEU A 5 -23.13 60.39 15.66
C LEU A 5 -22.74 59.21 16.57
N VAL A 6 -23.39 59.09 17.73
CA VAL A 6 -23.18 57.98 18.67
C VAL A 6 -23.64 56.65 18.07
N ILE A 7 -24.79 56.63 17.39
CA ILE A 7 -25.29 55.41 16.72
C ILE A 7 -24.34 55.02 15.58
N GLN A 8 -23.86 55.97 14.79
CA GLN A 8 -22.89 55.70 13.71
C GLN A 8 -21.55 55.16 14.26
N LEU A 9 -21.06 55.69 15.39
CA LEU A 9 -19.85 55.19 16.06
C LEU A 9 -20.00 53.79 16.63
N ILE A 10 -21.18 53.44 17.17
CA ILE A 10 -21.48 52.10 17.68
C ILE A 10 -21.58 51.11 16.52
N VAL A 11 -22.25 51.47 15.43
CA VAL A 11 -22.36 50.63 14.23
C VAL A 11 -20.98 50.42 13.57
N LEU A 12 -20.16 51.46 13.50
CA LEU A 12 -18.79 51.35 12.98
C LEU A 12 -17.91 50.44 13.84
N ASN A 13 -18.03 50.52 15.18
CA ASN A 13 -17.32 49.60 16.09
C ASN A 13 -17.80 48.15 15.97
N LEU A 14 -19.11 47.92 15.84
CA LEU A 14 -19.67 46.58 15.64
C LEU A 14 -19.23 45.97 14.30
N ILE A 15 -19.14 46.79 13.25
CA ILE A 15 -18.61 46.36 11.94
C ILE A 15 -17.11 46.08 12.03
N LEU A 16 -16.33 46.90 12.75
CA LEU A 16 -14.91 46.66 12.97
C LEU A 16 -14.65 45.36 13.77
N PHE A 17 -15.42 45.11 14.83
CA PHE A 17 -15.34 43.87 15.61
C PHE A 17 -15.85 42.65 14.83
N GLY A 18 -16.83 42.82 13.94
CA GLY A 18 -17.31 41.77 13.05
C GLY A 18 -16.37 41.45 11.88
N LEU A 19 -15.57 42.42 11.43
CA LEU A 19 -14.57 42.25 10.35
C LEU A 19 -13.20 41.79 10.87
N LEU A 20 -12.84 42.12 12.12
CA LEU A 20 -11.58 41.71 12.77
C LEU A 20 -11.74 40.47 13.65
N GLY A 21 -12.97 40.13 14.03
CA GLY A 21 -13.30 38.89 14.70
C GLY A 21 -13.25 37.74 13.71
N ASN A 22 -12.06 37.34 13.28
CA ASN A 22 -11.86 35.97 12.81
C ASN A 22 -12.20 35.08 13.99
N PRO A 23 -13.25 34.24 13.96
CA PRO A 23 -13.30 33.10 14.85
C PRO A 23 -12.20 32.17 14.36
N TYR A 24 -10.96 32.42 14.79
CA TYR A 24 -9.91 31.43 14.70
C TYR A 24 -10.39 30.27 15.57
N GLY A 25 -11.08 29.32 14.95
CA GLY A 25 -11.19 27.99 15.50
C GLY A 25 -9.77 27.55 15.79
N GLN A 26 -9.44 27.39 17.07
CA GLN A 26 -8.09 27.04 17.47
C GLN A 26 -7.74 25.72 16.80
N GLU A 27 -6.77 25.73 15.89
CA GLU A 27 -6.29 24.50 15.28
C GLU A 27 -5.82 23.57 16.40
N ILE A 28 -6.31 22.33 16.39
CA ILE A 28 -5.87 21.33 17.35
C ILE A 28 -4.40 21.07 17.06
N LYS A 29 -3.54 21.52 17.96
CA LYS A 29 -2.11 21.28 17.83
C LYS A 29 -1.79 19.80 18.06
N LYS A 30 -0.75 19.28 17.42
CA LYS A 30 -0.33 17.88 17.52
C LYS A 30 -0.01 17.48 18.97
N GLU A 31 0.51 18.40 19.77
CA GLU A 31 0.82 18.16 21.19
C GLU A 31 -0.43 17.87 22.01
N ASN A 32 -1.60 18.32 21.55
CA ASN A 32 -2.89 18.11 22.21
C ASN A 32 -3.68 16.91 21.63
N CYS A 33 -3.23 16.33 20.51
CA CYS A 33 -3.86 15.19 19.87
C CYS A 33 -2.85 14.41 19.02
N PHE A 34 -2.28 13.36 19.59
CA PHE A 34 -1.28 12.53 18.91
C PHE A 34 -1.83 11.82 17.66
N PHE A 35 -3.16 11.70 17.51
CA PHE A 35 -3.76 11.16 16.28
C PHE A 35 -3.33 11.95 15.04
N LEU A 36 -3.06 13.25 15.20
CA LEU A 36 -2.59 14.12 14.13
C LEU A 36 -1.17 13.77 13.64
N SER A 37 -0.43 12.93 14.38
CA SER A 37 0.86 12.38 13.96
C SER A 37 0.74 11.01 13.27
N SER A 38 -0.45 10.39 13.30
CA SER A 38 -0.67 9.04 12.79
C SER A 38 -0.58 8.96 11.27
N LEU A 39 -0.25 7.77 10.74
CA LEU A 39 -0.27 7.52 9.30
C LEU A 39 -1.68 7.59 8.71
N HIS A 40 -2.74 7.31 9.47
CA HIS A 40 -4.12 7.46 8.97
C HIS A 40 -4.52 8.92 8.82
N TYR A 41 -4.05 9.81 9.70
CA TYR A 41 -4.30 11.24 9.59
C TYR A 41 -3.43 11.89 8.50
N THR A 42 -2.12 11.60 8.50
CA THR A 42 -1.15 12.29 7.63
C THR A 42 -1.01 11.69 6.23
N ALA A 43 -1.29 10.39 6.10
CA ALA A 43 -0.85 9.50 5.02
C ALA A 43 0.57 9.77 4.50
N LYS A 44 1.49 10.12 5.40
CA LYS A 44 2.89 10.44 5.05
C LYS A 44 3.58 9.32 4.30
N GLY A 45 3.20 8.06 4.57
CA GLY A 45 3.63 6.89 3.81
C GLY A 45 3.34 6.96 2.31
N MET A 46 2.21 7.55 1.92
CA MET A 46 1.83 7.70 0.51
C MET A 46 2.57 8.86 -0.16
N GLU A 47 2.80 9.94 0.58
CA GLU A 47 3.64 11.05 0.11
C GLU A 47 5.09 10.59 -0.08
N TYR A 48 5.64 9.85 0.89
CA TYR A 48 7.02 9.40 0.88
C TYR A 48 7.40 8.59 -0.37
N TRP A 49 6.59 7.60 -0.78
CA TRP A 49 6.91 6.83 -2.00
C TRP A 49 6.65 7.63 -3.29
N TYR A 50 5.81 8.65 -3.23
CA TYR A 50 5.44 9.45 -4.39
C TYR A 50 6.48 10.54 -4.69
N ASP A 51 7.05 11.13 -3.63
CA ASP A 51 7.96 12.26 -3.67
C ASP A 51 9.20 12.00 -4.55
N LYS A 52 9.52 12.95 -5.42
CA LYS A 52 10.69 12.90 -6.30
C LYS A 52 12.01 12.84 -5.54
N ALA A 53 12.08 13.37 -4.31
CA ALA A 53 13.25 13.28 -3.46
C ALA A 53 13.59 11.84 -3.06
N ASN A 54 12.61 10.93 -3.17
CA ASN A 54 12.77 9.49 -2.93
C ASN A 54 12.63 8.68 -4.23
N ASP A 55 13.01 9.24 -5.38
CA ASP A 55 12.87 8.61 -6.71
C ASP A 55 11.43 8.23 -7.08
N GLY A 56 10.46 8.91 -6.46
CA GLY A 56 9.04 8.61 -6.58
C GLY A 56 8.41 9.04 -7.91
N LEU A 57 7.14 8.65 -8.07
CA LEU A 57 6.36 8.88 -9.29
C LEU A 57 6.23 10.37 -9.67
N GLU A 58 6.39 11.29 -8.72
CA GLU A 58 6.41 12.73 -8.97
C GLU A 58 7.42 13.13 -10.06
N ILE A 59 8.54 12.40 -10.22
CA ILE A 59 9.53 12.63 -11.28
C ILE A 59 8.87 12.62 -12.67
N LEU A 60 7.93 11.69 -12.89
CA LEU A 60 7.23 11.56 -14.17
C LEU A 60 5.96 12.40 -14.23
N ALA A 61 5.26 12.50 -13.11
CA ALA A 61 3.97 13.18 -13.02
C ALA A 61 4.10 14.70 -13.04
N GLY A 62 5.15 15.27 -12.44
CA GLY A 62 5.35 16.72 -12.33
C GLY A 62 4.30 17.45 -11.48
N VAL A 63 3.54 16.74 -10.65
CA VAL A 63 2.48 17.29 -9.79
C VAL A 63 2.83 16.99 -8.34
N PRO A 64 2.80 17.97 -7.42
CA PRO A 64 3.11 17.69 -6.01
C PRO A 64 2.00 16.85 -5.36
N TYR A 65 2.35 16.05 -4.35
CA TYR A 65 1.41 15.17 -3.65
C TYR A 65 0.17 15.91 -3.11
N SER A 66 0.33 17.14 -2.63
CA SER A 66 -0.76 18.00 -2.10
C SER A 66 -1.89 18.26 -3.11
N ASN A 67 -1.58 18.17 -4.40
CA ASN A 67 -2.53 18.43 -5.49
C ASN A 67 -3.21 17.15 -5.98
N LEU A 68 -2.86 15.98 -5.43
CA LEU A 68 -3.48 14.71 -5.79
C LEU A 68 -4.75 14.46 -4.98
N THR A 69 -5.70 13.74 -5.56
CA THR A 69 -6.87 13.22 -4.84
C THR A 69 -6.53 12.11 -3.84
N CYS A 70 -5.25 11.70 -3.77
CA CYS A 70 -4.71 10.78 -2.77
C CYS A 70 -4.97 11.24 -1.33
N LYS A 71 -5.13 12.55 -1.10
CA LYS A 71 -5.49 13.13 0.20
C LYS A 71 -6.85 12.66 0.73
N ASN A 72 -7.74 12.19 -0.14
CA ASN A 72 -9.09 11.75 0.26
C ASN A 72 -9.08 10.41 1.02
N CYS A 73 -7.93 9.73 1.12
CA CYS A 73 -7.76 8.57 2.00
C CYS A 73 -7.39 8.94 3.45
N HIS A 74 -7.10 10.22 3.72
CA HIS A 74 -6.71 10.69 5.05
C HIS A 74 -7.94 10.76 5.94
N VAL A 75 -7.81 10.34 7.19
CA VAL A 75 -8.91 10.34 8.17
C VAL A 75 -8.84 11.63 8.99
N PRO A 76 -9.74 12.61 8.77
CA PRO A 76 -9.64 13.93 9.41
C PRO A 76 -10.00 13.90 10.91
N GLY A 77 -10.62 12.82 11.38
CA GLY A 77 -11.01 12.68 12.78
C GLY A 77 -11.75 11.37 13.07
N CYS A 78 -12.14 11.21 14.33
CA CYS A 78 -12.71 9.97 14.88
C CYS A 78 -14.02 9.54 14.18
N ASP A 79 -14.79 10.51 13.68
CA ASP A 79 -16.10 10.30 13.07
C ASP A 79 -16.10 9.29 11.93
N ARG A 80 -15.03 9.24 11.14
CA ARG A 80 -14.95 8.37 9.98
C ARG A 80 -15.12 6.89 10.35
N CYS A 81 -14.62 6.49 11.52
CA CYS A 81 -14.61 5.09 11.95
C CYS A 81 -15.50 4.82 13.17
N HIS A 82 -15.65 5.79 14.08
CA HIS A 82 -16.34 5.59 15.34
C HIS A 82 -17.78 6.08 15.35
N LYS A 83 -18.17 6.97 14.44
CA LYS A 83 -19.49 7.61 14.49
C LYS A 83 -20.62 6.60 14.29
N VAL A 84 -21.58 6.65 15.21
CA VAL A 84 -22.86 5.96 15.10
C VAL A 84 -23.98 6.92 15.48
N GLU A 85 -25.17 6.69 14.93
CA GLU A 85 -26.38 7.41 15.33
C GLU A 85 -27.26 6.48 16.17
N LYS A 86 -27.64 6.94 17.37
CA LYS A 86 -28.55 6.24 18.26
C LYS A 86 -29.52 7.25 18.85
N ASP A 87 -30.82 6.97 18.77
CA ASP A 87 -31.88 7.83 19.30
C ASP A 87 -31.81 9.29 18.78
N LYS A 88 -31.51 9.45 17.48
CA LYS A 88 -31.28 10.73 16.79
C LYS A 88 -30.11 11.55 17.39
N ARG A 89 -29.18 10.91 18.07
CA ARG A 89 -27.97 11.51 18.65
C ARG A 89 -26.71 10.83 18.12
N LEU A 90 -25.70 11.63 17.82
CA LEU A 90 -24.38 11.14 17.41
C LEU A 90 -23.59 10.65 18.63
N ASN A 91 -22.98 9.47 18.49
CA ASN A 91 -22.15 8.84 19.51
C ASN A 91 -20.91 8.21 18.86
N TYR A 92 -19.92 7.88 19.69
CA TYR A 92 -18.79 7.05 19.27
C TYR A 92 -18.94 5.61 19.78
N SER A 93 -18.60 4.66 18.91
CA SER A 93 -18.60 3.24 19.23
C SER A 93 -17.32 2.57 18.73
N THR A 94 -16.65 1.85 19.62
CA THR A 94 -15.54 0.96 19.23
C THR A 94 -16.04 -0.25 18.44
N GLY A 95 -17.30 -0.64 18.61
CA GLY A 95 -17.92 -1.70 17.80
C GLY A 95 -18.02 -1.31 16.33
N ALA A 96 -18.34 -0.04 16.05
CA ALA A 96 -18.35 0.50 14.69
C ALA A 96 -16.94 0.51 14.08
N ALA A 97 -15.95 1.01 14.83
CA ALA A 97 -14.57 1.09 14.37
C ALA A 97 -13.92 -0.28 14.12
N LYS A 98 -14.40 -1.35 14.78
CA LYS A 98 -13.95 -2.74 14.58
C LYS A 98 -14.66 -3.45 13.43
N ASN A 99 -15.59 -2.79 12.73
CA ASN A 99 -16.25 -3.37 11.57
C ASN A 99 -15.26 -3.44 10.39
N GLN A 100 -14.97 -4.65 9.90
CA GLN A 100 -14.01 -4.85 8.81
C GLN A 100 -14.40 -4.10 7.53
N THR A 101 -15.70 -3.99 7.23
CA THR A 101 -16.18 -3.26 6.05
C THR A 101 -15.68 -1.82 6.06
N MET A 102 -15.57 -1.20 7.25
CA MET A 102 -15.07 0.18 7.38
C MET A 102 -13.62 0.31 6.90
N CYS A 103 -12.76 -0.66 7.27
CA CYS A 103 -11.37 -0.69 6.84
C CYS A 103 -11.27 -0.86 5.32
N LEU A 104 -12.09 -1.76 4.77
CA LEU A 104 -12.04 -2.18 3.36
C LEU A 104 -12.50 -1.08 2.40
N GLU A 105 -13.23 -0.05 2.86
CA GLU A 105 -13.54 1.13 2.03
C GLU A 105 -12.29 1.85 1.51
N CYS A 106 -11.20 1.85 2.30
CA CYS A 106 -9.93 2.46 1.92
C CYS A 106 -8.88 1.39 1.54
N HIS A 107 -8.90 0.24 2.20
CA HIS A 107 -7.99 -0.89 1.95
C HIS A 107 -8.49 -1.79 0.81
N ALA A 108 -8.72 -1.19 -0.35
CA ALA A 108 -9.29 -1.87 -1.53
C ALA A 108 -8.42 -3.03 -2.04
N ARG A 109 -7.10 -2.97 -1.82
CA ARG A 109 -6.18 -4.06 -2.16
C ARG A 109 -6.46 -5.29 -1.31
N GLU A 110 -6.62 -5.10 -0.01
CA GLU A 110 -7.02 -6.15 0.93
C GLU A 110 -8.41 -6.69 0.61
N GLN A 111 -9.36 -5.83 0.25
CA GLN A 111 -10.69 -6.27 -0.20
C GLN A 111 -10.60 -7.18 -1.43
N ALA A 112 -9.79 -6.79 -2.42
CA ALA A 112 -9.62 -7.56 -3.65
C ALA A 112 -8.98 -8.92 -3.41
N ILE A 113 -7.92 -9.01 -2.60
CA ILE A 113 -7.26 -10.29 -2.33
C ILE A 113 -8.16 -11.24 -1.54
N ILE A 114 -8.92 -10.73 -0.55
CA ILE A 114 -9.91 -11.53 0.19
C ILE A 114 -10.97 -12.10 -0.76
N GLY A 115 -11.47 -11.28 -1.70
CA GLY A 115 -12.43 -11.72 -2.70
C GLY A 115 -11.89 -12.80 -3.64
N ILE A 116 -10.64 -12.64 -4.10
CA ILE A 116 -9.95 -13.62 -4.95
C ILE A 116 -9.79 -14.95 -4.22
N ASP A 117 -9.30 -14.92 -2.99
CA ASP A 117 -9.08 -16.11 -2.17
C ASP A 117 -10.40 -16.82 -1.84
N HIS A 118 -11.46 -16.06 -1.54
CA HIS A 118 -12.79 -16.62 -1.32
C HIS A 118 -13.30 -17.33 -2.58
N ALA A 119 -13.22 -16.67 -3.75
CA ALA A 119 -13.65 -17.26 -5.02
C ALA A 119 -12.85 -18.53 -5.37
N ALA A 120 -11.57 -18.58 -4.98
CA ALA A 120 -10.70 -19.75 -5.14
C ALA A 120 -10.90 -20.82 -4.04
N LYS A 121 -11.78 -20.61 -3.05
CA LYS A 121 -11.97 -21.48 -1.88
C LYS A 121 -10.67 -21.70 -1.07
N GLN A 122 -9.82 -20.68 -1.04
CA GLN A 122 -8.54 -20.68 -0.33
C GLN A 122 -8.39 -19.44 0.57
N PRO A 123 -9.35 -19.18 1.48
CA PRO A 123 -9.28 -18.01 2.35
C PRO A 123 -7.97 -17.95 3.15
N ASP A 124 -7.59 -16.73 3.53
CA ASP A 124 -6.57 -16.51 4.55
C ASP A 124 -6.91 -17.33 5.81
N VAL A 125 -5.90 -18.02 6.36
CA VAL A 125 -6.11 -18.95 7.49
C VAL A 125 -6.55 -18.28 8.78
N HIS A 126 -6.24 -17.00 8.96
CA HIS A 126 -6.67 -16.21 10.12
C HIS A 126 -8.10 -15.73 9.93
N LEU A 127 -8.43 -15.19 8.76
CA LEU A 127 -9.80 -14.79 8.42
C LEU A 127 -10.76 -15.99 8.47
N ALA A 128 -10.32 -17.16 7.98
CA ALA A 128 -11.09 -18.40 8.04
C ALA A 128 -11.39 -18.86 9.48
N LYS A 129 -10.54 -18.46 10.44
CA LYS A 129 -10.74 -18.70 11.88
C LYS A 129 -11.54 -17.60 12.58
N GLY A 130 -12.07 -16.64 11.82
CA GLY A 130 -12.87 -15.54 12.36
C GLY A 130 -12.06 -14.35 12.90
N MET A 131 -10.73 -14.33 12.70
CA MET A 131 -9.94 -13.15 13.03
C MET A 131 -10.35 -11.97 12.13
N LYS A 132 -10.30 -10.78 12.72
CA LYS A 132 -10.61 -9.48 12.10
C LYS A 132 -9.33 -8.65 12.01
N CYS A 133 -9.38 -7.56 11.24
CA CYS A 133 -8.25 -6.64 11.07
C CYS A 133 -7.62 -6.23 12.42
N THR A 134 -8.46 -5.87 13.39
CA THR A 134 -8.02 -5.38 14.72
C THR A 134 -7.48 -6.46 15.65
N ASP A 135 -7.56 -7.74 15.28
CA ASP A 135 -6.95 -8.82 16.06
C ASP A 135 -5.44 -8.93 15.78
N CYS A 136 -4.99 -8.40 14.63
CA CYS A 136 -3.57 -8.28 14.27
C CYS A 136 -3.07 -6.83 14.35
N HIS A 137 -3.91 -5.87 13.96
CA HIS A 137 -3.59 -4.45 13.90
C HIS A 137 -4.04 -3.72 15.17
N SER A 138 -3.08 -3.17 15.91
CA SER A 138 -3.33 -2.58 17.24
C SER A 138 -3.88 -1.15 17.13
N SER A 139 -4.65 -0.72 18.13
CA SER A 139 -5.12 0.68 18.19
C SER A 139 -3.99 1.70 18.12
N ARG A 140 -2.78 1.36 18.60
CA ARG A 140 -1.57 2.17 18.46
C ARG A 140 -1.19 2.39 16.99
N GLU A 141 -1.23 1.35 16.16
CA GLU A 141 -0.94 1.49 14.71
C GLU A 141 -1.98 2.40 14.02
N MET A 142 -3.24 2.33 14.46
CA MET A 142 -4.34 3.08 13.83
C MET A 142 -4.30 4.54 14.26
N HIS A 143 -4.17 4.78 15.56
CA HIS A 143 -4.24 6.11 16.15
C HIS A 143 -2.89 6.82 16.26
N GLY A 144 -1.78 6.12 16.01
CA GLY A 144 -0.43 6.63 16.28
C GLY A 144 -0.02 6.51 17.75
N ASP A 145 1.25 6.80 18.00
CA ASP A 145 1.89 6.81 19.33
C ASP A 145 2.58 8.16 19.63
N GLY A 146 2.26 9.20 18.84
CA GLY A 146 2.89 10.53 18.92
C GLY A 146 4.14 10.68 18.05
N VAL A 147 4.67 9.60 17.48
CA VAL A 147 5.76 9.67 16.50
C VAL A 147 5.18 9.85 15.10
N GLU A 148 5.78 10.76 14.32
CA GLU A 148 5.47 10.90 12.90
C GLU A 148 6.33 9.93 12.08
N TYR A 149 5.68 8.87 11.60
CA TYR A 149 6.31 7.94 10.70
C TYR A 149 6.15 8.41 9.25
N ILE A 150 7.21 8.30 8.46
CA ILE A 150 7.21 8.59 7.02
C ILE A 150 6.74 7.39 6.19
N SER A 151 6.55 6.21 6.80
CA SER A 151 6.04 5.01 6.15
C SER A 151 5.59 3.97 7.16
N LEU A 152 4.62 3.13 6.78
CA LEU A 152 4.28 1.92 7.56
C LEU A 152 5.41 0.88 7.61
N LYS A 153 6.44 1.05 6.76
CA LYS A 153 7.67 0.25 6.74
C LYS A 153 8.82 0.88 7.51
N GLN A 154 8.60 2.02 8.16
CA GLN A 154 9.61 2.55 9.06
C GLN A 154 9.66 1.68 10.34
N PRO A 155 10.85 1.34 10.87
CA PRO A 155 10.97 0.67 12.15
C PRO A 155 10.16 1.38 13.24
N GLY A 156 9.36 0.62 14.00
CA GLY A 156 8.47 1.15 15.05
C GLY A 156 7.05 1.52 14.58
N ALA A 157 6.84 1.80 13.29
CA ALA A 157 5.52 2.20 12.77
C ALA A 157 4.46 1.10 12.95
N MET A 158 4.87 -0.16 12.83
CA MET A 158 4.01 -1.33 12.98
C MET A 158 4.53 -2.24 14.09
N ASP A 159 3.61 -2.82 14.85
CA ASP A 159 3.86 -3.82 15.86
C ASP A 159 3.22 -5.19 15.53
N THR A 160 2.42 -5.31 14.47
CA THR A 160 1.96 -6.60 13.95
C THR A 160 3.15 -7.47 13.54
N LYS A 161 3.28 -8.64 14.18
CA LYS A 161 4.33 -9.63 13.89
C LYS A 161 3.78 -11.04 14.08
N CYS A 162 4.20 -11.98 13.23
CA CYS A 162 3.75 -13.37 13.29
C CYS A 162 4.12 -14.02 14.64
N GLU A 163 5.31 -13.69 15.13
CA GLU A 163 5.96 -14.22 16.33
C GLU A 163 5.21 -13.86 17.62
N LYS A 164 4.36 -12.82 17.61
CA LYS A 164 3.51 -12.48 18.77
C LYS A 164 2.48 -13.57 19.08
N CYS A 165 1.97 -14.27 18.07
CA CYS A 165 1.02 -15.38 18.21
C CYS A 165 1.65 -16.74 17.93
N HIS A 166 2.78 -16.77 17.22
CA HIS A 166 3.56 -17.96 16.89
C HIS A 166 4.98 -17.87 17.49
N PRO A 167 5.12 -17.87 18.83
CA PRO A 167 6.42 -17.71 19.49
C PRO A 167 7.34 -18.93 19.28
N SER A 168 6.74 -20.08 18.96
CA SER A 168 7.44 -21.29 18.57
C SER A 168 6.75 -21.89 17.35
N VAL A 169 7.53 -22.18 16.31
CA VAL A 169 7.05 -22.91 15.14
C VAL A 169 7.63 -24.31 15.15
N LYS A 170 6.86 -25.29 14.65
CA LYS A 170 7.37 -26.65 14.48
C LYS A 170 8.55 -26.60 13.51
N PRO A 171 9.76 -27.06 13.90
CA PRO A 171 10.89 -27.08 12.99
C PRO A 171 10.58 -27.89 11.73
N THR A 172 10.98 -27.34 10.60
CA THR A 172 10.97 -28.01 9.29
C THR A 172 12.33 -27.78 8.66
N ASP A 173 12.67 -28.53 7.62
CA ASP A 173 13.92 -28.34 6.89
C ASP A 173 14.10 -26.88 6.43
N SER A 174 13.02 -26.26 5.95
CA SER A 174 13.02 -24.86 5.53
C SER A 174 13.27 -23.90 6.70
N HIS A 175 12.67 -24.12 7.88
CA HIS A 175 12.96 -23.30 9.06
C HIS A 175 14.42 -23.44 9.49
N THR A 176 14.97 -24.65 9.46
CA THR A 176 16.35 -24.94 9.86
C THR A 176 17.36 -24.29 8.91
N VAL A 177 17.15 -24.40 7.60
CA VAL A 177 18.08 -23.88 6.59
C VAL A 177 18.04 -22.35 6.48
N HIS A 178 16.85 -21.75 6.56
CA HIS A 178 16.71 -20.30 6.41
C HIS A 178 16.94 -19.54 7.72
N GLY A 179 16.51 -20.10 8.86
CA GLY A 179 16.58 -19.44 10.16
C GLY A 179 16.09 -18.00 10.09
N ASP A 180 16.90 -17.06 10.58
CA ASP A 180 16.57 -15.64 10.60
C ASP A 180 16.80 -14.89 9.28
N LYS A 181 17.25 -15.55 8.20
CA LYS A 181 17.55 -14.88 6.94
C LYS A 181 16.31 -14.55 6.11
N VAL A 182 15.22 -15.28 6.35
CA VAL A 182 13.96 -15.18 5.59
C VAL A 182 12.82 -14.93 6.56
N ASP A 183 12.04 -13.91 6.27
CA ASP A 183 10.87 -13.52 7.05
C ASP A 183 9.67 -14.44 6.73
N CYS A 184 8.82 -14.72 7.72
CA CYS A 184 7.70 -15.67 7.60
C CYS A 184 6.84 -15.40 6.35
N LYS A 185 6.67 -14.12 6.00
CA LYS A 185 5.81 -13.68 4.90
C LYS A 185 6.31 -14.15 3.54
N ALA A 186 7.63 -14.32 3.35
CA ALA A 186 8.19 -14.83 2.09
C ALA A 186 7.69 -16.23 1.73
N CYS A 187 7.45 -17.08 2.75
CA CYS A 187 7.02 -18.46 2.57
C CYS A 187 5.53 -18.66 2.83
N HIS A 188 4.92 -17.92 3.76
CA HIS A 188 3.54 -18.13 4.20
C HIS A 188 2.51 -17.23 3.51
N ILE A 189 2.93 -16.23 2.73
CA ILE A 189 2.00 -15.55 1.83
C ILE A 189 1.84 -16.37 0.55
N ARG A 190 0.58 -16.71 0.26
CA ARG A 190 0.21 -17.48 -0.92
C ARG A 190 0.45 -16.68 -2.20
N HIS A 191 -0.11 -15.47 -2.24
CA HIS A 191 0.13 -14.49 -3.30
C HIS A 191 -0.26 -13.07 -2.86
N VAL A 192 0.12 -12.10 -3.68
CA VAL A 192 -0.29 -10.70 -3.58
C VAL A 192 -1.21 -10.34 -4.75
N VAL A 193 -2.01 -9.29 -4.57
CA VAL A 193 -2.70 -8.62 -5.68
C VAL A 193 -1.97 -7.32 -6.01
N SER A 194 -1.62 -7.16 -7.27
CA SER A 194 -0.90 -5.99 -7.78
C SER A 194 -1.84 -5.18 -8.66
N CYS A 195 -1.78 -3.87 -8.52
CA CYS A 195 -2.48 -2.96 -9.43
C CYS A 195 -1.53 -2.71 -10.60
N THR A 196 -1.79 -3.36 -11.73
CA THR A 196 -1.08 -3.08 -12.97
C THR A 196 -1.80 -1.98 -13.72
N ASN A 197 -1.04 -1.30 -14.55
CA ASN A 197 -1.46 -0.28 -15.48
C ASN A 197 -2.28 0.82 -14.81
N CYS A 198 -1.80 1.33 -13.67
CA CYS A 198 -2.44 2.46 -13.01
C CYS A 198 -2.36 3.68 -13.94
N HIS A 199 -3.50 4.09 -14.48
CA HIS A 199 -3.57 5.18 -15.43
C HIS A 199 -3.59 6.51 -14.68
N PHE A 200 -2.41 7.12 -14.56
CA PHE A 200 -2.22 8.28 -13.70
C PHE A 200 -2.94 9.52 -14.24
N ASP A 201 -3.04 9.65 -15.57
CA ASP A 201 -3.73 10.77 -16.21
C ASP A 201 -5.24 10.78 -15.89
N THR A 202 -5.87 9.61 -15.77
CA THR A 202 -7.27 9.52 -15.28
C THR A 202 -7.37 9.93 -13.83
N LEU A 203 -6.39 9.58 -12.98
CA LEU A 203 -6.37 10.04 -11.59
C LEU A 203 -6.28 11.56 -11.51
N LEU A 204 -5.45 12.19 -12.34
CA LEU A 204 -5.30 13.65 -12.36
C LEU A 204 -6.54 14.37 -12.89
N LYS A 205 -7.14 13.88 -13.98
CA LYS A 205 -8.26 14.54 -14.66
C LYS A 205 -9.61 14.30 -13.98
N GLU A 206 -9.84 13.06 -13.54
CA GLU A 206 -11.16 12.62 -13.02
C GLU A 206 -11.14 12.38 -11.50
N GLY A 207 -9.97 12.46 -10.85
CA GLY A 207 -9.82 12.10 -9.44
C GLY A 207 -9.96 10.61 -9.16
N LYS A 208 -10.09 9.77 -10.19
CA LYS A 208 -10.45 8.36 -10.10
C LYS A 208 -9.25 7.45 -10.34
N ARG A 209 -8.95 6.58 -9.37
CA ARG A 209 -7.97 5.50 -9.56
C ARG A 209 -8.52 4.47 -10.54
N THR A 210 -7.80 4.28 -11.64
CA THR A 210 -8.11 3.27 -12.65
C THR A 210 -6.89 2.39 -12.84
N ALA A 211 -7.05 1.09 -12.61
CA ALA A 211 -5.99 0.09 -12.74
C ALA A 211 -6.57 -1.26 -13.13
N ILE A 212 -5.72 -2.17 -13.54
CA ILE A 212 -6.02 -3.57 -13.87
C ILE A 212 -5.42 -4.44 -12.76
N PRO A 213 -6.24 -4.97 -11.84
CA PRO A 213 -5.74 -5.86 -10.80
C PRO A 213 -5.36 -7.22 -11.38
N VAL A 214 -4.21 -7.73 -10.95
CA VAL A 214 -3.72 -9.08 -11.27
C VAL A 214 -3.17 -9.74 -10.01
N SER A 215 -3.10 -11.07 -9.97
CA SER A 215 -2.74 -11.82 -8.77
C SER A 215 -2.12 -13.19 -9.09
N GLY A 216 -1.70 -13.92 -8.05
CA GLY A 216 -1.12 -15.27 -8.20
C GLY A 216 0.41 -15.31 -8.21
N TRP A 217 1.06 -14.22 -7.82
CA TRP A 217 2.50 -14.14 -7.62
C TRP A 217 2.86 -13.64 -6.22
N VAL A 218 4.13 -13.75 -5.85
CA VAL A 218 4.72 -13.05 -4.71
C VAL A 218 6.09 -12.56 -5.13
N PHE A 219 6.40 -11.29 -4.85
CA PHE A 219 7.74 -10.77 -5.09
C PHE A 219 8.61 -10.99 -3.85
N LEU A 220 9.92 -11.14 -4.01
CA LEU A 220 10.87 -11.20 -2.89
C LEU A 220 11.76 -9.96 -2.90
N MET A 221 11.92 -9.33 -1.73
CA MET A 221 12.82 -8.19 -1.50
C MET A 221 13.50 -8.31 -0.14
N ASN A 222 14.64 -7.64 0.03
CA ASN A 222 15.26 -7.44 1.34
C ASN A 222 14.54 -6.31 2.09
N TYR A 223 14.25 -6.53 3.36
CA TYR A 223 13.69 -5.52 4.26
C TYR A 223 13.93 -5.93 5.72
N GLY A 224 14.42 -4.99 6.53
CA GLY A 224 14.73 -5.28 7.94
C GLY A 224 15.76 -6.40 8.14
N GLY A 225 16.73 -6.52 7.23
CA GLY A 225 17.78 -7.54 7.27
C GLY A 225 17.35 -8.95 6.86
N LYS A 226 16.09 -9.15 6.42
CA LYS A 226 15.56 -10.45 5.98
C LYS A 226 15.02 -10.36 4.55
N VAL A 227 15.00 -11.49 3.84
CA VAL A 227 14.19 -11.62 2.61
C VAL A 227 12.72 -11.76 3.01
N THR A 228 11.86 -10.88 2.49
CA THR A 228 10.43 -10.87 2.77
C THR A 228 9.60 -10.82 1.48
N SER A 229 8.29 -10.99 1.62
CA SER A 229 7.33 -10.77 0.55
C SER A 229 7.24 -9.29 0.18
N ALA A 230 7.11 -9.05 -1.11
CA ALA A 230 6.91 -7.74 -1.71
C ALA A 230 5.75 -7.77 -2.70
N ASN A 231 5.37 -6.58 -3.12
CA ASN A 231 4.38 -6.36 -4.16
C ASN A 231 4.94 -5.38 -5.20
N MET A 232 4.34 -5.39 -6.38
CA MET A 232 4.62 -4.44 -7.44
C MET A 232 3.40 -3.57 -7.73
N GLN A 233 3.67 -2.38 -8.26
CA GLN A 233 2.67 -1.55 -8.91
C GLN A 233 3.33 -0.84 -10.08
N ASN A 234 2.63 -0.74 -11.20
CA ASN A 234 3.13 0.03 -12.34
C ASN A 234 2.11 1.08 -12.80
N PHE A 235 2.63 2.13 -13.41
CA PHE A 235 1.87 3.31 -13.82
C PHE A 235 2.17 3.66 -15.26
N VAL A 236 1.17 4.25 -15.91
CA VAL A 236 1.29 4.97 -17.18
C VAL A 236 1.00 6.43 -16.87
N VAL A 237 1.92 7.31 -17.28
CA VAL A 237 1.89 8.76 -17.03
C VAL A 237 2.12 9.48 -18.35
N ASN A 238 1.35 10.52 -18.64
CA ASN A 238 1.47 11.30 -19.88
C ASN A 238 1.48 10.40 -21.12
N THR A 239 0.52 9.47 -21.21
CA THR A 239 0.30 8.50 -22.31
C THR A 239 1.35 7.40 -22.55
N ASP A 240 2.65 7.63 -22.35
CA ASP A 240 3.70 6.66 -22.74
C ASP A 240 4.85 6.48 -21.73
N LYS A 241 4.97 7.36 -20.73
CA LYS A 241 5.96 7.21 -19.66
C LYS A 241 5.49 6.16 -18.68
N THR A 242 6.39 5.26 -18.30
CA THR A 242 6.06 4.16 -17.40
C THR A 242 6.88 4.21 -16.12
N PHE A 243 6.28 3.71 -15.05
CA PHE A 243 6.89 3.61 -13.73
C PHE A 243 6.62 2.22 -13.18
N LEU A 244 7.62 1.58 -12.59
CA LEU A 244 7.48 0.27 -11.96
C LEU A 244 8.09 0.33 -10.57
N MET A 245 7.23 0.24 -9.56
CA MET A 245 7.65 0.18 -8.17
C MET A 245 7.53 -1.21 -7.59
N PHE A 246 8.47 -1.52 -6.69
CA PHE A 246 8.39 -2.65 -5.78
C PHE A 246 8.47 -2.16 -4.35
N ALA A 247 7.72 -2.78 -3.45
CA ALA A 247 7.76 -2.47 -2.03
C ALA A 247 7.49 -3.73 -1.18
N PRO A 248 8.11 -3.87 0.01
CA PRO A 248 7.75 -4.90 0.96
C PRO A 248 6.26 -4.86 1.26
N HIS A 249 5.60 -6.02 1.36
CA HIS A 249 4.16 -6.07 1.49
C HIS A 249 3.70 -7.27 2.32
N MET A 250 2.64 -7.07 3.11
CA MET A 250 1.93 -8.11 3.84
C MET A 250 0.56 -8.26 3.20
N SER A 251 0.35 -9.35 2.48
CA SER A 251 -0.92 -9.70 1.84
C SER A 251 -1.78 -10.49 2.81
N HIS A 252 -3.08 -10.21 2.82
CA HIS A 252 -4.09 -10.95 3.58
C HIS A 252 -4.52 -12.23 2.84
N SER A 253 -3.51 -13.02 2.47
CA SER A 253 -3.60 -14.29 1.75
C SER A 253 -2.59 -15.25 2.36
N VAL A 254 -2.66 -15.43 3.68
CA VAL A 254 -1.75 -16.27 4.44
C VAL A 254 -2.22 -17.72 4.38
N MET A 255 -1.27 -18.62 4.12
CA MET A 255 -1.48 -20.07 4.09
C MET A 255 -0.82 -20.75 5.29
N LYS A 256 -1.48 -21.83 5.73
CA LYS A 256 -1.05 -22.62 6.91
C LYS A 256 0.32 -23.24 6.66
N GLU A 257 0.42 -23.96 5.54
CA GLU A 257 1.67 -24.58 5.13
C GLU A 257 2.49 -23.55 4.34
N GLY A 258 3.75 -23.38 4.74
CA GLY A 258 4.69 -22.56 3.98
C GLY A 258 4.99 -23.20 2.62
N ARG A 259 5.43 -22.37 1.67
CA ARG A 259 5.81 -22.82 0.33
C ARG A 259 6.93 -23.86 0.41
N LYS A 260 6.86 -24.87 -0.46
CA LYS A 260 7.90 -25.90 -0.63
C LYS A 260 9.12 -25.34 -1.37
N CYS A 261 10.27 -26.00 -1.21
CA CYS A 261 11.54 -25.57 -1.77
C CYS A 261 11.48 -25.38 -3.28
N ASP A 262 10.91 -26.32 -4.03
CA ASP A 262 10.74 -26.31 -5.48
C ASP A 262 9.82 -25.19 -6.01
N GLY A 263 8.98 -24.62 -5.14
CA GLY A 263 8.16 -23.44 -5.43
C GLY A 263 8.95 -22.13 -5.46
N CYS A 264 10.17 -22.11 -4.89
CA CYS A 264 11.08 -20.95 -4.86
C CYS A 264 12.38 -21.24 -5.61
N HIS A 265 12.98 -22.40 -5.37
CA HIS A 265 14.34 -22.75 -5.77
C HIS A 265 14.36 -23.52 -7.09
N GLY A 266 15.23 -23.12 -8.00
CA GLY A 266 15.45 -23.78 -9.28
C GLY A 266 14.29 -23.70 -10.28
N THR A 267 13.35 -22.79 -10.05
CA THR A 267 12.22 -22.56 -10.96
C THR A 267 12.69 -21.91 -12.26
N LYS A 268 11.88 -22.01 -13.32
CA LYS A 268 12.13 -21.28 -14.57
C LYS A 268 12.23 -19.77 -14.33
N ILE A 269 11.42 -19.23 -13.41
CA ILE A 269 11.43 -17.81 -13.04
C ILE A 269 12.82 -17.39 -12.56
N MET A 270 13.46 -18.16 -11.67
CA MET A 270 14.79 -17.81 -11.16
C MET A 270 15.84 -17.78 -12.28
N LYS A 271 15.75 -18.72 -13.22
CA LYS A 271 16.65 -18.77 -14.39
C LYS A 271 16.42 -17.60 -15.35
N ASP A 272 15.16 -17.25 -15.61
CA ASP A 272 14.82 -16.10 -16.46
C ASP A 272 15.35 -14.81 -15.82
N ILE A 273 15.13 -14.61 -14.51
CA ILE A 273 15.69 -13.47 -13.77
C ILE A 273 17.23 -13.45 -13.85
N GLN A 274 17.89 -14.60 -13.67
CA GLN A 274 19.35 -14.70 -13.79
C GLN A 274 19.86 -14.35 -15.19
N SER A 275 19.06 -14.61 -16.23
CA SER A 275 19.37 -14.20 -17.61
C SER A 275 19.21 -12.69 -17.85
N GLY A 276 18.71 -11.94 -16.86
CA GLY A 276 18.59 -10.48 -16.90
C GLY A 276 17.25 -9.96 -17.44
N LYS A 277 16.26 -10.82 -17.70
CA LYS A 277 14.95 -10.38 -18.18
C LYS A 277 13.80 -11.30 -17.75
N ILE A 278 12.63 -10.74 -17.51
CA ILE A 278 11.41 -11.49 -17.25
C ILE A 278 10.17 -10.76 -17.73
N THR A 279 9.20 -11.49 -18.26
CA THR A 279 7.87 -10.93 -18.59
C THR A 279 6.92 -11.11 -17.41
N LEU A 280 6.51 -10.00 -16.80
CA LEU A 280 5.54 -9.99 -15.72
C LEU A 280 4.11 -10.04 -16.26
N THR A 281 3.79 -9.20 -17.24
CA THR A 281 2.43 -9.13 -17.80
C THR A 281 2.45 -9.07 -19.32
N TRP A 282 1.46 -9.71 -19.95
CA TRP A 282 1.27 -9.73 -21.40
C TRP A 282 -0.21 -9.61 -21.76
N PHE A 283 -0.50 -9.35 -23.03
CA PHE A 283 -1.86 -9.31 -23.54
C PHE A 283 -2.18 -10.62 -24.25
N GLU A 284 -3.30 -11.24 -23.90
CA GLU A 284 -3.78 -12.46 -24.54
C GLU A 284 -5.31 -12.46 -24.60
N LYS A 285 -5.88 -12.73 -25.78
CA LYS A 285 -7.34 -12.84 -26.01
C LYS A 285 -8.15 -11.67 -25.41
N GLY A 286 -7.65 -10.44 -25.59
CA GLY A 286 -8.33 -9.23 -25.11
C GLY A 286 -8.18 -8.94 -23.62
N LYS A 287 -7.31 -9.68 -22.90
CA LYS A 287 -7.12 -9.56 -21.45
C LYS A 287 -5.65 -9.42 -21.09
N VAL A 288 -5.40 -8.73 -19.98
CA VAL A 288 -4.08 -8.73 -19.35
C VAL A 288 -3.91 -10.03 -18.59
N MET A 289 -2.86 -10.75 -18.96
CA MET A 289 -2.39 -11.94 -18.27
C MET A 289 -1.14 -11.59 -17.48
N ASN A 290 -0.82 -12.43 -16.49
CA ASN A 290 0.29 -12.20 -15.60
C ASN A 290 1.01 -13.51 -15.23
N LEU A 291 2.31 -13.38 -14.99
CA LEU A 291 3.14 -14.46 -14.49
C LEU A 291 2.62 -14.91 -13.11
N LYS A 292 2.77 -16.19 -12.78
CA LYS A 292 2.40 -16.73 -11.47
C LYS A 292 3.60 -17.40 -10.83
N GLY A 293 3.73 -17.29 -9.51
CA GLY A 293 4.83 -17.86 -8.74
C GLY A 293 5.67 -16.82 -7.98
N VAL A 294 6.82 -17.26 -7.50
CA VAL A 294 7.76 -16.46 -6.71
C VAL A 294 8.72 -15.73 -7.63
N ILE A 295 8.86 -14.42 -7.48
CA ILE A 295 9.65 -13.57 -8.38
C ILE A 295 10.62 -12.72 -7.54
N PRO A 296 11.93 -12.97 -7.56
CA PRO A 296 12.89 -12.13 -6.86
C PRO A 296 13.05 -10.78 -7.57
N VAL A 297 13.05 -9.71 -6.79
CA VAL A 297 13.36 -8.36 -7.27
C VAL A 297 14.86 -8.17 -7.21
N VAL A 298 15.52 -7.95 -8.35
CA VAL A 298 16.97 -7.86 -8.49
C VAL A 298 17.30 -6.67 -9.37
N LYS A 299 18.31 -5.89 -8.99
CA LYS A 299 18.73 -4.70 -9.73
C LYS A 299 19.32 -5.10 -11.09
N GLY A 300 18.96 -4.35 -12.14
CA GLY A 300 19.47 -4.56 -13.50
C GLY A 300 18.68 -5.57 -14.35
N VAL A 301 17.68 -6.23 -13.77
CA VAL A 301 16.78 -7.12 -14.51
C VAL A 301 15.72 -6.31 -15.25
N ASP A 302 15.48 -6.66 -16.51
CA ASP A 302 14.42 -6.08 -17.34
C ASP A 302 13.07 -6.74 -17.03
N TYR A 303 12.25 -6.10 -16.18
CA TYR A 303 10.90 -6.51 -15.85
C TYR A 303 9.90 -5.98 -16.87
N GLN A 304 9.56 -6.82 -17.84
CA GLN A 304 8.70 -6.45 -18.96
C GLN A 304 7.23 -6.53 -18.56
N CYS A 305 6.50 -5.45 -18.80
CA CYS A 305 5.06 -5.37 -18.58
C CYS A 305 4.38 -4.92 -19.86
N ILE A 306 3.17 -5.42 -20.10
CA ILE A 306 2.25 -4.75 -21.02
C ILE A 306 1.76 -3.46 -20.38
N TYR A 307 1.86 -2.37 -21.14
CA TYR A 307 1.32 -1.06 -20.78
C TYR A 307 0.18 -0.70 -21.74
N GLN A 308 -0.87 -0.10 -21.19
CA GLN A 308 -2.05 0.31 -21.91
C GLN A 308 -2.41 1.75 -21.55
N ASP A 309 -2.83 2.51 -22.53
CA ASP A 309 -3.44 3.82 -22.35
C ASP A 309 -4.95 3.65 -22.21
N ARG A 310 -5.63 4.67 -21.69
CA ARG A 310 -7.09 4.71 -21.59
C ARG A 310 -7.68 5.74 -22.55
N LYS A 311 -8.17 5.27 -23.69
CA LYS A 311 -8.80 6.09 -24.73
C LYS A 311 -10.30 5.84 -24.75
N GLU A 312 -11.10 6.90 -24.61
CA GLU A 312 -12.57 6.83 -24.60
C GLU A 312 -13.12 5.77 -23.62
N GLY A 313 -12.48 5.67 -22.45
CA GLY A 313 -12.85 4.72 -21.40
C GLY A 313 -12.36 3.27 -21.60
N LYS A 314 -11.78 2.94 -22.76
CA LYS A 314 -11.27 1.60 -23.11
C LYS A 314 -9.74 1.51 -22.95
N TRP A 315 -9.25 0.32 -22.59
CA TRP A 315 -7.83 0.03 -22.53
C TRP A 315 -7.28 -0.27 -23.92
N VAL A 316 -6.18 0.39 -24.29
CA VAL A 316 -5.52 0.22 -25.58
C VAL A 316 -4.02 0.01 -25.35
N PRO A 317 -3.41 -1.10 -25.83
CA PRO A 317 -1.97 -1.31 -25.73
C PRO A 317 -1.15 -0.15 -26.29
N ILE A 318 -0.15 0.29 -25.52
CA ILE A 318 0.83 1.28 -25.97
C ILE A 318 1.88 0.55 -26.79
N GLN A 319 2.11 1.03 -28.02
CA GLN A 319 3.21 0.53 -28.85
C GLN A 319 4.52 1.14 -28.36
N ASN A 320 5.54 0.31 -28.10
CA ASN A 320 6.87 0.73 -27.66
C ASN A 320 6.86 1.71 -26.48
N PRO A 321 6.26 1.35 -25.32
CA PRO A 321 6.24 2.22 -24.15
C PRO A 321 7.67 2.53 -23.69
N ALA A 322 7.88 3.72 -23.10
CA ALA A 322 9.17 4.07 -22.52
C ALA A 322 9.57 3.03 -21.46
N LYS A 323 10.86 2.74 -21.34
CA LYS A 323 11.35 1.86 -20.27
C LYS A 323 10.95 2.43 -18.92
N PRO A 324 10.47 1.59 -17.98
CA PRO A 324 9.98 2.09 -16.72
C PRO A 324 11.12 2.68 -15.88
N LEU A 325 10.83 3.80 -15.25
CA LEU A 325 11.61 4.23 -14.09
C LEU A 325 11.34 3.24 -12.95
N TYR A 326 12.41 2.60 -12.47
CA TYR A 326 12.34 1.63 -11.39
C TYR A 326 12.43 2.32 -10.04
N HIS A 327 11.53 1.96 -9.11
CA HIS A 327 11.54 2.47 -7.75
C HIS A 327 11.44 1.32 -6.73
N TYR A 328 12.37 1.29 -5.78
CA TYR A 328 12.36 0.35 -4.65
C TYR A 328 11.93 1.12 -3.40
N ALA A 329 10.63 1.08 -3.12
CA ALA A 329 10.02 1.97 -2.15
C ALA A 329 10.02 1.38 -0.73
N ALA A 330 9.78 2.27 0.25
CA ALA A 330 9.44 1.92 1.62
C ALA A 330 10.48 0.99 2.30
N PHE A 331 11.75 1.41 2.27
CA PHE A 331 12.91 0.73 2.89
C PHE A 331 13.16 -0.69 2.34
N GLY A 332 12.55 -1.05 1.22
CA GLY A 332 12.83 -2.31 0.53
C GLY A 332 14.01 -2.19 -0.39
N GLU A 333 14.87 -3.21 -0.39
CA GLU A 333 16.01 -3.31 -1.28
C GLU A 333 15.89 -4.54 -2.18
N PRO A 334 16.40 -4.48 -3.43
CA PRO A 334 16.54 -5.68 -4.26
C PRO A 334 17.37 -6.77 -3.59
N LEU A 335 17.15 -8.01 -3.98
CA LEU A 335 18.01 -9.14 -3.65
C LEU A 335 19.40 -8.95 -4.28
N SER A 336 20.41 -9.40 -3.56
CA SER A 336 21.78 -9.47 -4.07
C SER A 336 21.93 -10.57 -5.11
N GLN A 337 22.98 -10.48 -5.92
CA GLN A 337 23.30 -11.54 -6.89
C GLN A 337 23.57 -12.88 -6.20
N GLU A 338 24.16 -12.86 -5.01
CA GLU A 338 24.38 -14.07 -4.21
C GLU A 338 23.05 -14.73 -3.78
N GLN A 339 22.09 -13.92 -3.34
CA GLN A 339 20.75 -14.41 -3.00
C GLN A 339 20.04 -14.99 -4.23
N LEU A 340 20.15 -14.34 -5.38
CA LEU A 340 19.62 -14.87 -6.64
C LEU A 340 20.26 -16.21 -7.02
N ASN A 341 21.59 -16.33 -6.92
CA ASN A 341 22.29 -17.57 -7.26
C ASN A 341 21.80 -18.74 -6.39
N LYS A 342 21.57 -18.52 -5.09
CA LYS A 342 20.99 -19.52 -4.18
C LYS A 342 19.55 -19.90 -4.56
N LEU A 343 18.77 -18.97 -5.11
CA LEU A 343 17.42 -19.26 -5.62
C LEU A 343 17.45 -20.03 -6.95
N VAL A 344 18.49 -19.88 -7.77
CA VAL A 344 18.61 -20.61 -9.04
C VAL A 344 18.97 -22.08 -8.84
N GLU A 345 19.66 -22.42 -7.76
CA GLU A 345 19.93 -23.80 -7.38
C GLU A 345 18.62 -24.55 -7.07
N ARG A 346 18.51 -25.80 -7.51
CA ARG A 346 17.38 -26.66 -7.13
C ARG A 346 17.58 -27.12 -5.69
N MET A 347 16.53 -26.97 -4.88
CA MET A 347 16.50 -27.39 -3.48
C MET A 347 15.24 -28.22 -3.22
N GLY A 348 15.34 -29.19 -2.32
CA GLY A 348 14.31 -30.23 -2.13
C GLY A 348 14.55 -31.41 -3.07
N LYS A 349 14.38 -32.63 -2.54
CA LYS A 349 14.43 -33.86 -3.34
C LYS A 349 13.15 -34.07 -4.11
#